data_AF-A0A382YW73-F1
#
_entry.id   AF-A0A382YW73-F1
#
_cell.length_a   1.000
_cell.length_b   1.000
_cell.length_c   1.000
_cell.angle_alpha   90.00
_cell.angle_beta   90.00
_cell.angle_gamma   90.00
#
_symmetry.space_group_name_H-M   'P 1'
#
loop_
_entity.id
_entity.type
_entity.pdbx_description
1 polymer ?
#
loop_
_entity_poly.entity_id
_entity_poly.type
_entity_poly.pdbx_seq_one_letter_code
_entity_poly.pdbx_strand_id
1 'polypeptide(L)'
;MGGDLAVAILVFLASAGVVMFCGAKLAVYGDALATLTGWGRLFVGSLLVALATSLPELSTNISAVQLDPPNPELAVGNVFGANMLNMFTLAAVALAFGGKRFLVEVAPEQGYLIVVAVVMTGMAILFGAVQWGANVGEIGISSIILIALFVVGMWWVFKNRPSADDEQEDDPGMTLQKAWLFFGLVSAGVVVSGFFLAW
;
A
#
# COMPACT_ATOMS: atom_id res chain seq x y z
N MET A 1 -34.03 3.16 -12.87
CA MET A 1 -33.46 4.45 -12.44
C MET A 1 -33.37 4.59 -10.92
N GLY A 2 -34.46 4.69 -10.15
CA GLY A 2 -34.37 4.79 -8.68
C GLY A 2 -33.87 3.51 -7.97
N GLY A 3 -34.25 2.33 -8.47
CA GLY A 3 -33.79 1.04 -7.95
C GLY A 3 -32.30 0.77 -8.20
N ASP A 4 -31.81 1.11 -9.39
CA ASP A 4 -30.40 0.88 -9.77
C ASP A 4 -29.44 1.73 -8.92
N LEU A 5 -29.80 2.99 -8.66
CA LEU A 5 -29.01 3.87 -7.80
C LEU A 5 -29.00 3.38 -6.34
N ALA A 6 -30.15 2.92 -5.84
CA ALA A 6 -30.23 2.38 -4.47
C ALA A 6 -29.36 1.13 -4.31
N VAL A 7 -29.34 0.24 -5.31
CA VAL A 7 -28.47 -0.94 -5.31
C VAL A 7 -27.00 -0.53 -5.36
N ALA A 8 -26.61 0.41 -6.22
CA ALA A 8 -25.23 0.91 -6.29
C ALA A 8 -24.75 1.53 -4.96
N ILE A 9 -25.58 2.36 -4.32
CA ILE A 9 -25.27 2.94 -3.01
C ILE A 9 -25.12 1.85 -1.95
N LEU A 10 -26.00 0.84 -1.94
CA LEU A 10 -25.92 -0.26 -0.99
C LEU A 10 -24.66 -1.10 -1.19
N VAL A 11 -24.31 -1.43 -2.43
CA VAL A 11 -23.08 -2.16 -2.77
C VAL A 11 -21.85 -1.35 -2.37
N PHE A 12 -21.83 -0.06 -2.65
CA PHE A 12 -20.74 0.84 -2.25
C PHE A 12 -20.56 0.87 -0.73
N LEU A 13 -21.63 1.12 0.03
CA LEU A 13 -21.56 1.20 1.49
C LEU A 13 -21.18 -0.14 2.12
N ALA A 14 -21.70 -1.26 1.60
CA ALA A 14 -21.33 -2.59 2.07
C ALA A 14 -19.85 -2.88 1.81
N SER A 15 -19.38 -2.63 0.58
CA SER A 15 -17.97 -2.82 0.20
C SER A 15 -17.03 -1.94 1.02
N ALA A 16 -17.38 -0.66 1.23
CA ALA A 16 -16.62 0.25 2.09
C ALA A 16 -16.53 -0.28 3.53
N GLY A 17 -17.63 -0.79 4.07
CA GLY A 17 -17.66 -1.42 5.40
C GLY A 17 -16.72 -2.62 5.51
N VAL A 18 -16.72 -3.49 4.49
CA VAL A 18 -15.81 -4.66 4.45
C VAL A 18 -14.36 -4.22 4.32
N VAL A 19 -14.04 -3.25 3.46
CA VAL A 19 -12.68 -2.71 3.32
C VAL A 19 -12.18 -2.13 4.65
N MET A 20 -13.00 -1.34 5.35
CA MET A 20 -12.62 -0.79 6.67
C MET A 20 -12.38 -1.91 7.70
N PHE A 21 -13.25 -2.91 7.76
CA PHE A 21 -13.10 -4.03 8.67
C PHE A 21 -11.84 -4.87 8.38
N CYS A 22 -11.65 -5.25 7.11
CA CYS A 22 -10.48 -6.02 6.69
C CYS A 22 -9.19 -5.22 6.84
N GLY A 23 -9.20 -3.92 6.55
CA GLY A 23 -8.08 -3.00 6.76
C GLY A 23 -7.64 -2.93 8.22
N ALA A 24 -8.59 -2.81 9.15
CA ALA A 24 -8.28 -2.85 10.58
C ALA A 24 -7.67 -4.20 11.00
N LYS A 25 -8.15 -5.31 10.43
CA LYS A 25 -7.62 -6.66 10.70
C LYS A 25 -6.27 -6.92 10.03
N LEU A 26 -5.97 -6.30 8.89
CA LEU A 26 -4.65 -6.36 8.25
C LEU A 26 -3.56 -5.85 9.19
N ALA A 27 -3.82 -4.74 9.91
CA ALA A 27 -2.88 -4.23 10.89
C ALA A 27 -2.62 -5.24 12.03
N VAL A 28 -3.68 -5.86 12.56
CA VAL A 28 -3.57 -6.86 13.64
C VAL A 28 -2.79 -8.10 13.20
N TYR A 29 -3.13 -8.67 12.03
CA TYR A 29 -2.44 -9.87 11.56
C TYR A 29 -1.05 -9.56 11.00
N GLY A 30 -0.83 -8.35 10.48
CA GLY A 30 0.49 -7.86 10.09
C GLY A 30 1.43 -7.74 11.29
N ASP A 31 0.94 -7.22 12.41
CA ASP A 31 1.68 -7.14 13.67
C ASP A 31 2.04 -8.54 14.21
N ALA A 32 1.08 -9.47 14.18
CA ALA A 32 1.34 -10.87 14.52
C ALA A 32 2.38 -11.51 13.59
N LEU A 33 2.34 -11.23 12.28
CA LEU A 33 3.34 -11.70 11.33
C LEU A 33 4.72 -11.10 11.63
N ALA A 34 4.80 -9.79 11.91
CA ALA A 34 6.06 -9.14 12.27
C ALA A 34 6.74 -9.82 13.45
N THR A 35 5.97 -10.10 14.50
CA THR A 35 6.42 -10.77 15.72
C THR A 35 6.83 -12.22 15.45
N LEU A 36 5.96 -13.02 14.84
CA LEU A 36 6.20 -14.47 14.64
C LEU A 36 7.28 -14.79 13.61
N THR A 37 7.55 -13.88 12.67
CA THR A 37 8.59 -14.05 11.65
C THR A 37 9.91 -13.39 12.03
N GLY A 38 9.91 -12.51 13.03
CA GLY A 38 11.04 -11.62 13.31
C GLY A 38 11.35 -10.73 12.11
N TRP A 39 10.34 -10.28 11.36
CA TRP A 39 10.51 -9.39 10.20
C TRP A 39 10.40 -7.91 10.57
N GLY A 40 9.98 -7.60 11.79
CA GLY A 40 9.83 -6.24 12.29
C GLY A 40 8.61 -5.53 11.71
N ARG A 41 7.97 -4.69 12.52
CA ARG A 41 6.69 -4.05 12.17
C ARG A 41 6.86 -3.02 11.07
N LEU A 42 7.99 -2.32 11.02
CA LEU A 42 8.29 -1.38 9.96
C LEU A 42 8.30 -2.05 8.59
N PHE A 43 8.99 -3.20 8.46
CA PHE A 43 9.07 -3.92 7.19
C PHE A 43 7.75 -4.60 6.82
N VAL A 44 7.09 -5.27 7.77
CA VAL A 44 5.81 -5.93 7.49
C VAL A 44 4.71 -4.91 7.15
N GLY A 45 4.67 -3.78 7.85
CA GLY A 45 3.74 -2.70 7.56
C GLY A 45 3.99 -2.07 6.19
N SER A 46 5.25 -1.75 5.88
CA SER A 46 5.61 -1.11 4.61
C SER A 46 5.60 -2.03 3.39
N LEU A 47 5.74 -3.34 3.58
CA LEU A 47 5.69 -4.31 2.49
C LEU A 47 4.35 -5.03 2.45
N LEU A 48 4.05 -5.88 3.43
CA LEU A 48 2.90 -6.78 3.33
C LEU A 48 1.58 -6.02 3.46
N VAL A 49 1.43 -5.19 4.50
CA VAL A 49 0.19 -4.43 4.72
C VAL A 49 -0.02 -3.44 3.56
N ALA A 50 1.02 -2.66 3.21
CA ALA A 50 0.94 -1.71 2.10
C ALA A 50 0.64 -2.38 0.75
N LEU A 51 1.22 -3.56 0.47
CA LEU A 51 0.88 -4.33 -0.73
C LEU A 51 -0.59 -4.75 -0.71
N ALA A 52 -1.06 -5.35 0.38
CA ALA A 52 -2.45 -5.82 0.50
C ALA A 52 -3.47 -4.70 0.27
N THR A 53 -3.20 -3.50 0.80
CA THR A 53 -4.07 -2.34 0.60
C THR A 53 -3.92 -1.68 -0.76
N SER A 54 -2.81 -1.90 -1.48
CA SER A 54 -2.54 -1.31 -2.81
C SER A 54 -2.92 -2.23 -3.98
N LEU A 55 -3.32 -3.47 -3.70
CA LEU A 55 -3.75 -4.45 -4.73
C LEU A 55 -4.99 -3.99 -5.52
N PRO A 56 -6.04 -3.40 -4.90
CA PRO A 56 -7.15 -2.82 -5.66
C PRO A 56 -6.68 -1.77 -6.68
N GLU A 57 -5.78 -0.87 -6.28
CA GLU A 57 -5.24 0.17 -7.14
C GLU A 57 -4.39 -0.42 -8.27
N LEU A 58 -3.60 -1.46 -7.97
CA LEU A 58 -2.88 -2.21 -9.00
C LEU A 58 -3.86 -2.82 -10.02
N SER A 59 -4.97 -3.40 -9.57
CA SER A 59 -6.02 -3.91 -10.44
C SER A 59 -6.60 -2.80 -11.31
N THR A 60 -6.96 -1.66 -10.74
CA THR A 60 -7.49 -0.50 -11.48
C THR A 60 -6.49 0.01 -12.52
N ASN A 61 -5.20 0.09 -12.17
CA ASN A 61 -4.15 0.51 -13.09
C ASN A 61 -3.96 -0.46 -14.26
N ILE A 62 -3.98 -1.77 -13.99
CA ILE A 62 -3.93 -2.81 -15.03
C ILE A 62 -5.16 -2.70 -15.94
N SER A 63 -6.36 -2.55 -15.37
CA SER A 63 -7.58 -2.36 -16.15
C SER A 63 -7.50 -1.12 -17.04
N ALA A 64 -7.01 0.01 -16.53
CA ALA A 64 -6.90 1.27 -17.28
C ALA A 64 -6.00 1.14 -18.53
N VAL A 65 -4.88 0.40 -18.45
CA VAL A 65 -4.00 0.17 -19.60
C VAL A 65 -4.50 -0.92 -20.55
N GLN A 66 -5.44 -1.76 -20.11
CA GLN A 66 -6.08 -2.80 -20.92
C GLN A 66 -7.42 -2.37 -21.53
N LEU A 67 -7.90 -1.14 -21.24
CA LEU A 67 -9.08 -0.59 -21.89
C LEU A 67 -8.93 -0.56 -23.42
N ASP A 68 -10.06 -0.52 -24.12
CA ASP A 68 -10.10 -0.32 -25.58
C ASP A 68 -10.89 0.96 -25.91
N PRO A 69 -10.22 2.08 -26.27
CA PRO A 69 -8.77 2.23 -26.39
C PRO A 69 -8.03 2.31 -25.03
N PRO A 70 -6.72 1.95 -24.97
CA PRO A 70 -5.93 2.04 -23.74
C PRO A 70 -5.86 3.45 -23.17
N ASN A 71 -5.95 3.59 -21.84
CA ASN A 71 -5.85 4.88 -21.15
C ASN A 71 -4.76 4.87 -20.06
N PRO A 72 -3.47 4.98 -20.43
CA PRO A 72 -2.38 5.02 -19.46
C PRO A 72 -2.38 6.30 -18.60
N GLU A 73 -2.97 7.41 -19.08
CA GLU A 73 -3.11 8.64 -18.31
C GLU A 73 -4.00 8.45 -17.08
N LEU A 74 -5.04 7.62 -17.20
CA LEU A 74 -5.90 7.23 -16.08
C LEU A 74 -5.10 6.45 -15.01
N ALA A 75 -4.23 5.52 -15.42
CA ALA A 75 -3.37 4.78 -14.49
C ALA A 75 -2.39 5.71 -13.76
N VAL A 76 -1.78 6.67 -14.46
CA VAL A 76 -0.90 7.68 -13.86
C VAL A 76 -1.67 8.53 -12.85
N GLY A 77 -2.84 9.05 -13.23
CA GLY A 77 -3.70 9.84 -12.37
C GLY A 77 -4.12 9.09 -11.11
N ASN A 78 -4.46 7.81 -11.23
CA ASN A 78 -4.82 6.95 -10.10
C ASN A 78 -3.66 6.77 -9.12
N VAL A 79 -2.45 6.44 -9.61
CA VAL A 79 -1.27 6.25 -8.72
C VAL A 79 -0.91 7.52 -7.96
N PHE A 80 -0.80 8.66 -8.65
CA PHE A 80 -0.44 9.91 -7.99
C PHE A 80 -1.55 10.43 -7.07
N GLY A 81 -2.82 10.28 -7.47
CA GLY A 81 -3.98 10.61 -6.66
C GLY A 81 -4.07 9.78 -5.37
N ALA A 82 -3.86 8.46 -5.46
CA ALA A 82 -3.85 7.56 -4.31
C ALA A 82 -2.71 7.92 -3.32
N ASN A 83 -1.51 8.21 -3.83
CA ASN A 83 -0.40 8.66 -2.98
C ASN A 83 -0.71 9.99 -2.27
N MET A 84 -1.38 10.94 -2.95
CA MET A 84 -1.83 12.18 -2.32
C MET A 84 -2.87 11.93 -1.22
N LEU A 85 -3.85 11.04 -1.46
CA LEU A 85 -4.84 10.67 -0.45
C LEU A 85 -4.22 9.93 0.73
N ASN A 86 -3.19 9.11 0.52
CA ASN A 86 -2.46 8.46 1.61
C ASN A 86 -1.78 9.50 2.52
N MET A 87 -1.12 10.51 1.94
CA MET A 87 -0.50 11.60 2.71
C MET A 87 -1.54 12.47 3.42
N PHE A 88 -2.67 12.75 2.77
CA PHE A 88 -3.78 13.47 3.39
C PHE A 88 -4.36 12.69 4.58
N THR A 89 -4.60 11.38 4.41
CA THR A 89 -5.14 10.52 5.45
C THR A 89 -4.19 10.41 6.63
N LEU A 90 -2.89 10.27 6.36
CA LEU A 90 -1.85 10.33 7.39
C LEU A 90 -1.91 11.65 8.18
N ALA A 91 -1.99 12.79 7.48
CA ALA A 91 -2.09 14.09 8.12
C ALA A 91 -3.39 14.26 8.93
N ALA A 92 -4.51 13.76 8.42
CA ALA A 92 -5.81 13.79 9.11
C ALA A 92 -5.79 12.94 10.38
N VAL A 93 -5.21 11.73 10.33
CA VAL A 93 -5.02 10.86 11.50
C VAL A 93 -4.07 11.51 12.50
N ALA A 94 -2.96 12.10 12.05
CA ALA A 94 -2.04 12.81 12.93
C ALA A 94 -2.71 14.00 13.63
N LEU A 95 -3.55 14.77 12.92
CA LEU A 95 -4.32 15.88 13.47
C LEU A 95 -5.34 15.40 14.51
N ALA A 96 -6.06 14.31 14.22
CA ALA A 96 -7.14 13.82 15.08
C ALA A 96 -6.63 13.01 16.29
N PHE A 97 -5.56 12.23 16.12
CA PHE A 97 -5.12 11.23 17.10
C PHE A 97 -3.63 11.32 17.51
N GLY A 98 -2.77 11.95 16.70
CA GLY A 98 -1.31 11.92 16.87
C GLY A 98 -0.71 13.01 17.78
N GLY A 99 -1.49 14.02 18.16
CA GLY A 99 -0.99 15.16 18.93
C GLY A 99 0.02 16.03 18.17
N LYS A 100 0.58 17.07 18.82
CA LYS A 100 1.37 18.13 18.17
C LYS A 100 2.70 17.68 17.53
N ARG A 101 3.13 16.43 17.70
CA ARG A 101 4.48 15.96 17.35
C ARG A 101 4.56 14.61 16.63
N PHE A 102 3.44 14.00 16.24
CA PHE A 102 3.41 12.69 15.57
C PHE A 102 4.43 12.55 14.42
N LEU A 103 4.44 13.51 13.49
CA LEU A 103 5.37 13.49 12.35
C LEU A 103 6.83 13.78 12.73
N VAL A 104 7.09 14.37 13.90
CA VAL A 104 8.46 14.72 14.33
C VAL A 104 9.06 13.60 15.19
N GLU A 105 8.22 12.85 15.90
CA GLU A 105 8.64 11.79 16.82
C GLU A 105 8.65 10.41 16.13
N VAL A 106 7.69 10.12 15.22
CA VAL A 106 7.57 8.81 14.55
C VAL A 106 8.33 8.75 13.22
N ALA A 107 8.42 9.85 12.47
CA ALA A 107 9.10 9.86 11.18
C ALA A 107 10.61 9.52 11.23
N PRO A 108 11.38 9.90 12.27
CA PRO A 108 12.79 9.53 12.35
C PRO A 108 13.03 8.01 12.40
N GLU A 109 12.16 7.26 13.08
CA GLU A 109 12.23 5.79 13.15
C GLU A 109 11.92 5.13 11.78
N GLN A 110 11.21 5.86 10.91
CA GLN A 110 10.87 5.45 9.55
C GLN A 110 11.77 6.05 8.47
N GLY A 111 12.89 6.68 8.84
CA GLY A 111 13.73 7.47 7.93
C GLY A 111 14.14 6.72 6.66
N TYR A 112 14.47 5.42 6.76
CA TYR A 112 14.83 4.59 5.62
C TYR A 112 13.68 4.45 4.60
N LEU A 113 12.46 4.22 5.09
CA LEU A 113 11.27 4.13 4.23
C LEU A 113 10.95 5.45 3.54
N ILE A 114 11.05 6.56 4.28
CA ILE A 114 10.82 7.90 3.74
C ILE A 114 11.80 8.19 2.61
N VAL A 115 13.08 7.86 2.79
CA VAL A 115 14.10 8.02 1.74
C VAL A 115 13.77 7.18 0.51
N VAL A 116 13.42 5.90 0.67
CA VAL A 116 13.04 5.03 -0.45
C VAL A 116 11.82 5.59 -1.19
N ALA A 117 10.78 6.00 -0.47
CA ALA A 117 9.56 6.58 -1.06
C ALA A 117 9.84 7.88 -1.82
N VAL A 118 10.66 8.78 -1.27
CA VAL A 118 11.04 10.04 -1.92
C VAL A 118 11.87 9.79 -3.17
N VAL A 119 12.88 8.91 -3.10
CA VAL A 119 13.72 8.57 -4.25
C VAL A 119 12.90 7.93 -5.36
N MET A 120 12.03 6.96 -5.03
CA MET A 120 11.18 6.31 -6.01
C MET A 120 10.19 7.29 -6.68
N THR A 121 9.50 8.11 -5.89
CA THR A 121 8.55 9.09 -6.40
C THR A 121 9.25 10.15 -7.25
N GLY A 122 10.41 10.64 -6.79
CA GLY A 122 11.23 11.60 -7.52
C GLY A 122 11.72 11.05 -8.86
N MET A 123 12.16 9.79 -8.89
CA MET A 123 12.58 9.12 -10.13
C MET A 123 11.42 8.91 -11.10
N ALA A 124 10.22 8.57 -10.61
CA ALA A 124 9.03 8.44 -11.45
C ALA A 124 8.66 9.79 -12.11
N ILE A 125 8.71 10.88 -11.33
CA ILE A 125 8.49 12.25 -11.85
C ILE A 125 9.58 12.63 -12.86
N LEU A 126 10.84 12.35 -12.56
CA LEU A 126 11.96 12.64 -13.46
C LEU A 126 11.81 11.93 -14.81
N PHE A 127 11.49 10.63 -14.80
CA PHE A 127 11.28 9.87 -16.03
C PHE A 127 10.10 10.41 -16.85
N GLY A 128 9.01 10.81 -16.19
CA GLY A 128 7.88 11.47 -16.85
C GLY A 128 8.26 12.82 -17.46
N ALA A 129 9.03 13.65 -16.74
CA ALA A 129 9.41 14.99 -17.18
C ALA A 129 10.46 14.98 -18.31
N VAL A 130 11.44 14.08 -18.23
CA VAL A 130 12.51 13.95 -19.24
C VAL A 130 12.01 13.21 -20.50
N GLN A 131 10.85 12.54 -20.41
CA GLN A 131 10.30 11.70 -21.48
C GLN A 131 11.34 10.71 -22.00
N TRP A 132 12.03 10.03 -21.07
CA TRP A 132 13.13 9.15 -21.41
C TRP A 132 12.62 7.91 -22.17
N GLY A 133 12.70 7.95 -23.50
CA GLY A 133 12.14 6.94 -24.40
C GLY A 133 13.02 5.70 -24.62
N ALA A 134 13.86 5.32 -23.65
CA ALA A 134 14.70 4.13 -23.79
C ALA A 134 13.92 2.88 -23.39
N ASN A 135 13.78 1.94 -24.32
CA ASN A 135 12.95 0.74 -24.18
C ASN A 135 13.77 -0.52 -24.44
N VAL A 136 13.42 -1.63 -23.77
CA VAL A 136 13.89 -2.98 -24.06
C VAL A 136 12.67 -3.80 -24.48
N GLY A 137 12.50 -4.00 -25.79
CA GLY A 137 11.27 -4.55 -26.35
C GLY A 137 10.08 -3.60 -26.10
N GLU A 138 9.02 -4.13 -25.49
CA GLU A 138 7.81 -3.35 -25.12
C GLU A 138 7.92 -2.69 -23.74
N ILE A 139 9.01 -2.94 -23.00
CA ILE A 139 9.17 -2.48 -21.62
C ILE A 139 10.06 -1.24 -21.59
N GLY A 140 9.54 -0.15 -21.03
CA GLY A 140 10.34 1.04 -20.74
C GLY A 140 11.41 0.75 -19.70
N ILE A 141 12.66 1.17 -19.96
CA ILE A 141 13.77 0.98 -19.01
C ILE A 141 13.47 1.69 -17.69
N SER A 142 12.72 2.79 -17.73
CA SER A 142 12.21 3.49 -16.54
C SER A 142 11.46 2.57 -15.58
N SER A 143 10.57 1.69 -16.09
CA SER A 143 9.83 0.73 -15.27
C SER A 143 10.74 -0.31 -14.62
N ILE A 144 11.73 -0.81 -15.36
CA ILE A 144 12.72 -1.76 -14.82
C ILE A 144 13.53 -1.10 -13.70
N ILE A 145 13.97 0.14 -13.90
CA ILE A 145 14.70 0.91 -12.88
C ILE A 145 13.84 1.11 -11.64
N LEU A 146 12.56 1.49 -11.79
CA LEU A 146 11.65 1.70 -10.66
C LEU A 146 11.41 0.40 -9.86
N ILE A 147 11.24 -0.73 -10.54
CA ILE A 147 11.11 -2.04 -9.88
C ILE A 147 12.41 -2.40 -9.14
N ALA A 148 13.56 -2.21 -9.77
CA ALA A 148 14.85 -2.47 -9.14
C ALA A 148 15.07 -1.57 -7.91
N LEU A 149 14.72 -0.28 -8.00
CA LEU A 149 14.76 0.66 -6.88
C LEU A 149 13.84 0.24 -5.73
N PHE A 150 12.63 -0.24 -6.03
CA PHE A 150 11.73 -0.78 -5.01
C PHE A 150 12.36 -1.97 -4.28
N VAL A 151 12.84 -2.97 -5.02
CA VAL A 151 13.40 -4.20 -4.44
C VAL A 151 14.65 -3.90 -3.61
N VAL A 152 15.58 -3.10 -4.15
CA VAL A 152 16.81 -2.70 -3.44
C VAL A 152 16.48 -1.83 -2.24
N GLY A 153 15.55 -0.88 -2.39
CA GLY A 153 15.09 -0.01 -1.31
C GLY A 153 14.45 -0.79 -0.17
N MET A 154 13.57 -1.73 -0.47
CA MET A 154 12.94 -2.59 0.55
C MET A 154 13.93 -3.53 1.22
N TRP A 155 14.91 -4.06 0.47
CA TRP A 155 16.01 -4.82 1.07
C TRP A 155 16.86 -3.96 2.01
N TRP A 156 17.14 -2.71 1.63
CA TRP A 156 17.86 -1.76 2.48
C TRP A 156 17.07 -1.43 3.75
N VAL A 157 15.76 -1.22 3.63
CA VAL A 157 14.85 -1.02 4.76
C VAL A 157 14.86 -2.23 5.69
N PHE A 158 14.72 -3.45 5.16
CA PHE A 158 14.75 -4.67 5.97
C PHE A 158 16.04 -4.80 6.78
N LYS A 159 17.18 -4.50 6.15
CA LYS A 159 18.51 -4.63 6.78
C LYS A 159 18.78 -3.56 7.84
N ASN A 160 18.20 -2.37 7.70
CA ASN A 160 18.47 -1.22 8.59
C ASN A 160 17.27 -0.88 9.49
N ARG A 161 16.27 -1.76 9.58
CA ARG A 161 15.12 -1.54 10.46
C ARG A 161 15.59 -1.43 11.92
N PRO A 162 14.95 -0.59 12.76
CA PRO A 162 15.33 -0.43 14.16
C PRO A 162 15.26 -1.76 14.94
N SER A 163 16.24 -2.05 15.80
CA SER A 163 16.23 -3.27 16.63
C SER A 163 15.06 -3.34 17.62
N ALA A 164 14.46 -2.19 17.96
CA ALA A 164 13.24 -2.13 18.77
C ALA A 164 12.03 -2.83 18.11
N ASP A 165 12.06 -3.07 16.80
CA ASP A 165 11.06 -3.89 16.11
C ASP A 165 11.20 -5.40 16.40
N ASP A 166 12.35 -5.84 16.92
CA ASP A 166 12.66 -7.24 17.19
C ASP A 166 12.46 -7.61 18.68
N GLU A 167 12.36 -6.62 19.58
CA GLU A 167 12.32 -6.79 21.04
C GLU A 167 10.91 -7.01 21.63
N GLN A 168 9.90 -7.31 20.80
CA GLN A 168 8.52 -7.43 21.27
C GLN A 168 8.14 -8.87 21.63
N GLU A 169 7.90 -9.07 22.93
CA GLU A 169 7.63 -10.36 23.59
C GLU A 169 6.14 -10.69 23.81
N ASP A 170 5.20 -9.92 23.22
CA ASP A 170 3.79 -10.28 23.35
C ASP A 170 3.45 -11.43 22.40
N ASP A 171 3.25 -12.63 22.96
CA ASP A 171 2.71 -13.77 22.20
C ASP A 171 1.37 -13.35 21.57
N PRO A 172 1.27 -13.30 20.23
CA PRO A 172 0.06 -12.87 19.55
C PRO A 172 -1.12 -13.84 19.72
N GLY A 173 -0.95 -14.93 20.49
CA GLY A 173 -2.00 -15.91 20.80
C GLY A 173 -2.42 -16.72 19.58
N MET A 174 -1.61 -16.69 18.51
CA MET A 174 -1.85 -17.40 17.26
C MET A 174 -0.56 -17.98 16.69
N THR A 175 -0.69 -19.07 15.96
CA THR A 175 0.44 -19.69 15.27
C THR A 175 0.77 -18.96 13.98
N LEU A 176 2.01 -19.08 13.51
CA LEU A 176 2.47 -18.47 12.25
C LEU A 176 1.58 -18.86 11.05
N GLN A 177 1.13 -20.12 11.00
CA GLN A 177 0.21 -20.59 9.97
C GLN A 177 -1.14 -19.87 10.01
N LYS A 178 -1.70 -19.67 11.22
CA LYS A 178 -2.96 -18.94 11.39
C LYS A 178 -2.79 -17.46 11.05
N ALA A 179 -1.67 -16.85 11.41
CA ALA A 179 -1.36 -15.46 11.05
C ALA A 179 -1.34 -15.27 9.52
N TRP A 180 -0.61 -16.13 8.78
CA TRP A 180 -0.61 -16.10 7.32
C TRP A 180 -1.99 -16.37 6.71
N LEU A 181 -2.72 -17.35 7.23
CA LEU A 181 -4.07 -17.67 6.74
C LEU A 181 -5.01 -16.47 6.92
N PHE A 182 -5.08 -15.90 8.12
CA PHE A 182 -5.97 -14.78 8.38
C PHE A 182 -5.54 -13.51 7.66
N PHE A 183 -4.25 -13.21 7.60
CA PHE A 183 -3.71 -12.11 6.80
C PHE A 183 -4.11 -12.25 5.33
N GLY A 184 -3.95 -13.44 4.75
CA GLY A 184 -4.35 -13.74 3.38
C GLY A 184 -5.85 -13.59 3.15
N LEU A 185 -6.68 -14.08 4.08
CA LEU A 185 -8.14 -13.94 4.00
C LEU A 185 -8.60 -12.48 4.04
N VAL A 186 -8.04 -11.67 4.93
CA VAL A 186 -8.43 -10.24 5.00
C VAL A 186 -7.84 -9.45 3.83
N SER A 187 -6.66 -9.82 3.32
CA SER A 187 -6.12 -9.24 2.09
C SER A 187 -7.04 -9.51 0.91
N ALA A 188 -7.51 -10.75 0.75
CA ALA A 188 -8.49 -11.11 -0.28
C ALA A 188 -9.81 -10.34 -0.10
N GLY A 189 -10.26 -10.16 1.15
CA GLY A 189 -11.43 -9.34 1.47
C GLY A 189 -11.29 -7.89 1.02
N VAL A 190 -10.12 -7.26 1.23
CA VAL A 190 -9.83 -5.90 0.72
C VAL A 190 -9.84 -5.87 -0.81
N VAL A 191 -9.19 -6.82 -1.47
CA VAL A 191 -9.12 -6.87 -2.94
C VAL A 191 -10.50 -7.05 -3.57
N VAL A 192 -11.27 -8.03 -3.10
CA VAL A 192 -12.61 -8.32 -3.63
C VAL A 192 -13.54 -7.14 -3.39
N SER A 193 -13.54 -6.57 -2.19
CA SER A 193 -14.41 -5.44 -1.88
C SER A 193 -13.97 -4.16 -2.59
N GLY A 194 -12.66 -3.98 -2.80
CA GLY A 194 -12.10 -2.90 -3.61
C GLY A 194 -12.60 -2.93 -5.05
N PHE A 195 -12.74 -4.11 -5.64
CA PHE A 195 -13.34 -4.27 -6.96
C PHE A 195 -14.82 -3.82 -6.99
N PHE A 196 -15.60 -4.18 -5.97
CA PHE A 196 -17.02 -3.80 -5.87
C PHE A 196 -17.24 -2.33 -5.48
N LEU A 197 -16.24 -1.61 -4.95
CA LEU A 197 -16.33 -0.16 -4.73
C LEU A 197 -16.45 0.63 -6.03
N ALA A 198 -15.97 0.07 -7.14
CA ALA A 198 -16.04 0.66 -8.47
C ALA A 198 -17.28 0.22 -9.29
N TRP A 199 -18.22 -0.50 -8.66
CA TRP A 199 -19.43 -1.04 -9.30
C TRP A 199 -20.56 -0.01 -9.44
#